data_AF-A0A1I1V9P7-F1
#
_entry.id   AF-A0A1I1V9P7-F1
#
_cell.length_a   1.000
_cell.length_b   1.000
_cell.length_c   1.000
_cell.angle_alpha   90.00
_cell.angle_beta   90.00
_cell.angle_gamma   90.00
#
_symmetry.space_group_name_H-M   'P 1'
#
loop_
_entity.id
_entity.type
_entity.pdbx_description
1 polymer ?
#
loop_
_entity_poly.entity_id
_entity_poly.type
_entity_poly.pdbx_seq_one_letter_code
_entity_poly.pdbx_strand_id
1 'polypeptide(L)'
;MLGSNILEESMLNDTLTALRDNDRFAVSSAQAIMLIDGWLQALQGDSNLDQLKGQLGELRTALQAAQPDESYIRELLVSLADKTQAVAEDPISEGTWTGGLESLSKILRHLGRKS
;
A
#
# COMPACT_ATOMS: atom_id res chain seq x y z
N MET A 1 19.63 4.89 16.77
CA MET A 1 18.87 4.21 15.70
C MET A 1 18.21 5.31 14.89
N LEU A 2 18.69 5.61 13.69
CA LEU A 2 18.27 6.76 12.86
C LEU A 2 17.97 6.34 11.40
N GLY A 3 17.74 5.04 11.17
CA GLY A 3 17.59 4.48 9.81
C GLY A 3 16.15 4.38 9.32
N SER A 4 15.16 4.37 10.22
CA SER A 4 13.78 4.04 9.85
C SER A 4 12.98 5.21 9.25
N ASN A 5 13.24 6.46 9.69
CA ASN A 5 12.49 7.63 9.23
C ASN A 5 12.78 8.00 7.76
N ILE A 6 13.99 7.76 7.24
CA ILE A 6 14.36 8.18 5.88
C ILE A 6 13.67 7.30 4.82
N LEU A 7 13.51 6.01 5.11
CA LEU A 7 12.80 5.08 4.22
C LEU A 7 11.30 5.36 4.21
N GLU A 8 10.71 5.63 5.39
CA GLU A 8 9.32 6.04 5.50
C GLU A 8 9.06 7.33 4.70
N GLU A 9 9.87 8.39 4.91
CA GLU A 9 9.72 9.67 4.22
C GLU A 9 9.89 9.55 2.70
N SER A 10 10.88 8.79 2.22
CA SER A 10 11.08 8.55 0.79
C SER A 10 9.86 7.86 0.18
N MET A 11 9.33 6.83 0.86
CA MET A 11 8.21 6.07 0.32
C MET A 11 6.89 6.83 0.37
N LEU A 12 6.67 7.62 1.42
CA LEU A 12 5.56 8.56 1.50
C LEU A 12 5.63 9.58 0.36
N ASN A 13 6.82 10.15 0.11
CA ASN A 13 7.01 11.13 -0.94
C ASN A 13 6.83 10.52 -2.35
N ASP A 14 7.31 9.31 -2.59
CA ASP A 14 7.13 8.60 -3.87
C ASP A 14 5.66 8.26 -4.12
N THR A 15 4.96 7.82 -3.07
CA THR A 15 3.52 7.53 -3.12
C THR A 15 2.71 8.80 -3.37
N LEU A 16 3.03 9.89 -2.66
CA LEU A 16 2.38 11.19 -2.85
C LEU A 16 2.68 11.80 -4.23
N THR A 17 3.88 11.60 -4.76
CA THR A 17 4.27 12.07 -6.10
C THR A 17 3.52 11.30 -7.18
N ALA A 18 3.46 9.96 -7.07
CA ALA A 18 2.69 9.12 -7.99
C ALA A 18 1.20 9.46 -8.02
N LEU A 19 0.65 9.98 -6.91
CA LEU A 19 -0.73 10.46 -6.82
C LEU A 19 -0.88 11.87 -7.38
N ARG A 20 0.08 12.77 -7.13
CA ARG A 20 0.03 14.18 -7.56
C ARG A 20 0.21 14.33 -9.07
N ASP A 21 1.06 13.52 -9.68
CA ASP A 21 1.24 13.50 -11.15
C ASP A 21 0.02 12.92 -11.90
N ASN A 22 -0.88 12.25 -11.19
CA ASN A 22 -2.07 11.62 -11.75
C ASN A 22 -3.35 12.40 -11.38
N ASP A 23 -3.40 13.69 -11.76
CA ASP A 23 -4.60 14.54 -11.69
C ASP A 23 -5.82 13.96 -12.47
N ARG A 24 -5.59 12.89 -13.24
CA ARG A 24 -6.60 12.00 -13.81
C ARG A 24 -6.42 10.60 -13.20
N PHE A 25 -6.83 10.44 -11.94
CA PHE A 25 -6.74 9.25 -11.09
C PHE A 25 -7.33 7.95 -11.69
N ALA A 26 -6.68 7.41 -12.72
CA ALA A 26 -6.78 6.03 -13.17
C ALA A 26 -5.36 5.46 -13.02
N VAL A 27 -5.00 5.04 -11.80
CA VAL A 27 -3.72 4.38 -11.56
C VAL A 27 -3.69 3.14 -12.46
N SER A 28 -2.80 3.13 -13.45
CA SER A 28 -2.63 1.96 -14.32
C SER A 28 -2.17 0.75 -13.48
N SER A 29 -2.49 -0.48 -13.90
CA SER A 29 -2.05 -1.69 -13.20
C SER A 29 -0.53 -1.71 -13.00
N ALA A 30 0.24 -1.17 -13.95
CA ALA A 30 1.70 -1.03 -13.85
C ALA A 30 2.13 -0.08 -12.72
N GLN A 31 1.49 1.07 -12.57
CA GLN A 31 1.76 2.00 -11.48
C GLN A 31 1.35 1.43 -10.12
N ALA A 32 0.20 0.74 -10.05
CA ALA A 32 -0.22 0.06 -8.83
C ALA A 32 0.79 -1.01 -8.40
N ILE A 33 1.32 -1.81 -9.35
CA ILE A 33 2.35 -2.81 -9.09
C ILE A 33 3.64 -2.16 -8.58
N MET A 34 4.12 -1.06 -9.19
CA MET A 34 5.33 -0.37 -8.72
C MET A 34 5.18 0.15 -7.29
N LEU A 35 4.02 0.71 -6.95
CA LEU A 35 3.73 1.15 -5.59
C LEU A 35 3.74 -0.02 -4.61
N ILE A 36 3.07 -1.13 -4.95
CA ILE A 36 3.03 -2.33 -4.12
C ILE A 36 4.44 -2.90 -3.92
N ASP A 37 5.27 -2.93 -4.96
CA ASP A 37 6.65 -3.41 -4.87
C ASP A 37 7.51 -2.53 -3.93
N GLY A 38 7.33 -1.19 -3.99
CA GLY A 38 7.96 -0.26 -3.05
C GLY A 38 7.56 -0.55 -1.60
N TRP A 39 6.27 -0.76 -1.34
CA TRP A 39 5.78 -1.11 0.00
C TRP A 39 6.30 -2.47 0.49
N LEU A 40 6.32 -3.50 -0.37
CA LEU A 40 6.87 -4.81 -0.01
C LEU A 40 8.35 -4.73 0.37
N GLN A 41 9.13 -3.89 -0.29
CA GLN A 41 10.53 -3.63 0.05
C GLN A 41 10.67 -2.83 1.33
N ALA A 42 9.87 -1.79 1.52
CA ALA A 42 9.90 -0.94 2.71
C ALA A 42 9.55 -1.71 4.00
N LEU A 43 8.56 -2.60 3.91
CA LEU A 43 8.11 -3.45 5.02
C LEU A 43 9.02 -4.68 5.24
N GLN A 44 10.04 -4.86 4.41
CA GLN A 44 10.95 -6.00 4.51
C GLN A 44 11.75 -5.94 5.82
N GLY A 45 11.81 -7.06 6.53
CA GLY A 45 12.49 -7.15 7.82
C GLY A 45 11.61 -6.90 9.04
N ASP A 46 10.37 -6.42 8.86
CA ASP A 46 9.39 -6.33 9.95
C ASP A 46 8.45 -7.54 9.93
N SER A 47 8.61 -8.45 10.89
CA SER A 47 7.78 -9.66 11.04
C SER A 47 6.35 -9.34 11.51
N ASN A 48 6.13 -8.21 12.19
CA ASN A 48 4.80 -7.81 12.63
C ASN A 48 3.90 -7.45 11.43
N LEU A 49 4.52 -7.16 10.29
CA LEU A 49 3.87 -6.75 9.05
C LEU A 49 3.77 -7.90 8.03
N ASP A 50 4.10 -9.15 8.41
CA ASP A 50 4.05 -10.32 7.53
C ASP A 50 2.67 -10.53 6.91
N GLN A 51 1.61 -10.32 7.69
CA GLN A 51 0.24 -10.43 7.18
C GLN A 51 -0.06 -9.36 6.11
N LEU A 52 0.37 -8.12 6.33
CA LEU A 52 0.18 -7.02 5.37
C LEU A 52 0.98 -7.26 4.09
N LYS A 53 2.23 -7.73 4.21
CA LYS A 53 3.07 -8.12 3.07
C LYS A 53 2.44 -9.25 2.26
N GLY A 54 1.86 -10.25 2.91
CA GLY A 54 1.17 -11.35 2.22
C GLY A 54 0.05 -10.85 1.31
N GLN A 55 -0.78 -9.94 1.80
CA GLN A 55 -1.90 -9.40 1.02
C GLN A 55 -1.48 -8.38 -0.04
N LEU A 56 -0.41 -7.60 0.21
CA LEU A 56 0.22 -6.79 -0.84
C LEU A 56 0.73 -7.69 -1.99
N GLY A 57 1.33 -8.83 -1.66
CA GLY A 57 1.73 -9.84 -2.64
C GLY A 57 0.55 -10.41 -3.43
N GLU A 58 -0.56 -10.71 -2.76
CA GLU A 58 -1.79 -11.20 -3.41
C GLU A 58 -2.37 -10.16 -4.38
N LEU A 59 -2.45 -8.90 -3.97
CA LEU A 59 -2.89 -7.79 -4.83
C LEU A 59 -1.97 -7.63 -6.05
N ARG A 60 -0.66 -7.72 -5.87
CA ARG A 60 0.32 -7.69 -6.96
C ARG A 60 0.06 -8.81 -7.96
N THR A 61 -0.12 -10.05 -7.48
CA THR A 61 -0.40 -11.20 -8.34
C THR A 61 -1.71 -11.03 -9.11
N ALA A 62 -2.77 -10.53 -8.46
CA ALA A 62 -4.05 -10.27 -9.11
C ALA A 62 -3.93 -9.20 -10.22
N LEU A 63 -3.16 -8.14 -9.99
CA LEU A 63 -2.89 -7.09 -10.98
C LEU A 63 -2.02 -7.57 -12.16
N GLN A 64 -1.19 -8.59 -11.95
CA GLN A 64 -0.33 -9.19 -12.98
C GLN A 64 -1.02 -10.30 -13.79
N ALA A 65 -2.23 -10.71 -13.39
CA ALA A 65 -2.96 -11.74 -14.09
C ALA A 65 -3.24 -11.35 -15.55
N ALA A 66 -3.18 -12.32 -16.46
CA ALA A 66 -3.46 -12.09 -17.89
C ALA A 66 -4.90 -11.56 -18.13
N GLN A 67 -5.83 -11.90 -17.23
CA GLN A 67 -7.17 -11.34 -17.14
C GLN A 67 -7.44 -10.96 -15.69
N PRO A 68 -7.16 -9.69 -15.30
CA PRO A 68 -7.40 -9.22 -13.95
C PRO A 68 -8.90 -9.22 -13.63
N ASP A 69 -9.30 -9.87 -12.53
CA ASP A 69 -10.66 -9.76 -12.02
C ASP A 69 -10.80 -8.45 -11.24
N GLU A 70 -11.41 -7.46 -11.87
CA GLU A 70 -11.61 -6.14 -11.28
C GLU A 70 -12.44 -6.16 -9.98
N SER A 71 -13.35 -7.13 -9.82
CA SER A 71 -14.16 -7.23 -8.60
C SER A 71 -13.32 -7.77 -7.45
N TYR A 72 -12.56 -8.83 -7.71
CA TYR A 72 -11.62 -9.40 -6.73
C TYR A 72 -10.51 -8.41 -6.35
N ILE A 73 -9.95 -7.68 -7.32
CA ILE A 73 -8.93 -6.65 -7.05
C ILE A 73 -9.51 -5.53 -6.17
N ARG A 74 -10.76 -5.12 -6.39
CA ARG A 74 -11.43 -4.11 -5.54
C ARG A 74 -11.64 -4.62 -4.11
N GLU A 75 -12.08 -5.87 -3.95
CA GLU A 75 -12.22 -6.50 -2.63
C GLU A 75 -10.87 -6.55 -1.90
N LEU A 76 -9.80 -6.93 -2.61
CA LEU A 76 -8.44 -6.91 -2.07
C LEU A 76 -8.02 -5.50 -1.65
N LEU A 77 -8.24 -4.48 -2.49
CA LEU A 77 -7.90 -3.09 -2.17
C LEU A 77 -8.63 -2.58 -0.92
N VAL A 78 -9.92 -2.88 -0.77
CA VAL A 78 -10.69 -2.48 0.41
C VAL A 78 -10.23 -3.23 1.65
N SER A 79 -10.05 -4.55 1.55
CA SER A 79 -9.55 -5.38 2.68
C SER A 79 -8.16 -4.93 3.14
N LEU A 80 -7.29 -4.63 2.18
CA LEU A 80 -5.93 -4.16 2.43
C LEU A 80 -5.95 -2.78 3.09
N ALA A 81 -6.83 -1.88 2.67
CA ALA A 81 -7.01 -0.59 3.31
C ALA A 81 -7.42 -0.72 4.78
N ASP A 82 -8.42 -1.55 5.07
CA ASP A 82 -8.92 -1.76 6.44
C ASP A 82 -7.83 -2.33 7.35
N LYS A 83 -7.06 -3.30 6.86
CA LYS A 83 -5.95 -3.89 7.62
C LYS A 83 -4.77 -2.94 7.78
N THR A 84 -4.42 -2.19 6.74
CA THR A 84 -3.36 -1.18 6.82
C THR A 84 -3.72 -0.12 7.87
N GLN A 85 -4.98 0.30 7.91
CA GLN A 85 -5.48 1.22 8.93
C GLN A 85 -5.40 0.59 10.34
N ALA A 86 -5.86 -0.66 10.50
CA ALA A 86 -5.80 -1.35 11.80
C ALA A 86 -4.36 -1.49 12.32
N VAL A 87 -3.39 -1.77 11.43
CA VAL A 87 -1.97 -1.85 11.78
C VAL A 87 -1.41 -0.47 12.12
N ALA A 88 -1.82 0.59 11.41
CA ALA A 88 -1.42 1.96 11.71
C ALA A 88 -1.96 2.42 13.08
N GLU A 89 -3.15 1.97 13.47
CA GLU A 89 -3.79 2.28 14.76
C GLU A 89 -3.32 1.35 15.90
N ASP A 90 -2.56 0.29 15.60
CA ASP A 90 -2.08 -0.66 16.60
C ASP A 90 -1.01 0.00 17.51
N PRO A 91 -1.16 -0.06 18.84
CA PRO A 91 -0.18 0.47 19.80
C PRO A 91 1.24 -0.12 19.64
N ILE A 92 1.36 -1.33 19.06
CA ILE A 92 2.65 -2.00 18.83
C ILE A 92 3.41 -1.35 17.64
N SER A 93 2.70 -0.60 16.79
CA SER A 93 3.26 0.10 15.63
C SER A 93 3.78 1.51 15.97
N GLU A 94 3.86 1.90 17.25
CA GLU A 94 4.32 3.21 17.69
C GLU A 94 5.71 3.56 17.09
N GLY A 95 5.70 4.44 16.09
CA GLY A 95 6.80 5.33 15.78
C GLY A 95 7.52 5.14 14.45
N THR A 96 7.34 4.03 13.73
CA THR A 96 8.10 3.80 12.47
C THR A 96 7.26 3.84 11.18
N TRP A 97 5.97 3.53 11.25
CA TRP A 97 5.14 3.36 10.05
C TRP A 97 3.74 3.96 10.15
N THR A 98 3.38 4.54 11.29
CA THR A 98 2.02 5.00 11.59
C THR A 98 1.50 5.98 10.53
N GLY A 99 2.31 6.97 10.14
CA GLY A 99 1.93 7.97 9.13
C GLY A 99 1.92 7.43 7.71
N GLY A 100 2.90 6.59 7.37
CA GLY A 100 2.97 5.92 6.08
C GLY A 100 1.80 4.96 5.84
N LEU A 101 1.49 4.11 6.81
CA LEU A 101 0.39 3.14 6.74
C LEU A 101 -0.97 3.82 6.74
N GLU A 102 -1.16 4.88 7.53
CA GLU A 102 -2.41 5.66 7.47
C GLU A 102 -2.64 6.23 6.06
N SER A 103 -1.59 6.79 5.44
CA SER A 103 -1.67 7.32 4.08
C SER A 103 -1.96 6.23 3.05
N LEU A 104 -1.26 5.08 3.15
CA LEU A 104 -1.50 3.91 2.30
C LEU A 104 -2.94 3.42 2.41
N SER A 105 -3.48 3.33 3.63
CA SER A 105 -4.86 2.88 3.85
C SER A 105 -5.88 3.75 3.09
N LYS A 106 -5.69 5.07 3.10
CA LYS A 106 -6.57 6.03 2.40
C LYS A 106 -6.50 5.84 0.89
N ILE A 107 -5.31 5.61 0.35
CA ILE A 107 -5.07 5.39 -1.08
C ILE A 107 -5.76 4.09 -1.53
N LEU A 108 -5.49 2.99 -0.83
CA LEU A 108 -6.08 1.69 -1.14
C LEU A 108 -7.60 1.74 -1.09
N ARG A 109 -8.17 2.42 -0.08
CA ARG A 109 -9.61 2.58 0.06
C ARG A 109 -10.21 3.43 -1.06
N HIS A 110 -9.49 4.46 -1.51
CA HIS A 110 -9.92 5.28 -2.63
C HIS A 110 -9.93 4.49 -3.94
N LEU A 111 -8.86 3.73 -4.21
CA LEU A 111 -8.75 2.88 -5.40
C LEU A 111 -9.81 1.77 -5.42
N GLY A 112 -10.07 1.13 -4.28
CA GLY A 112 -11.09 0.07 -4.18
C GLY A 112 -12.54 0.56 -4.32
N ARG A 113 -12.81 1.85 -4.05
CA ARG A 113 -14.15 2.45 -4.12
C ARG A 113 -14.47 3.15 -5.43
N LYS A 114 -13.49 3.40 -6.30
CA LYS A 114 -13.70 4.12 -7.55
C LYS A 114 -14.15 3.14 -8.65
N SER A 115 -15.36 3.36 -9.18
CA SER A 115 -15.97 2.66 -10.32
C SER A 115 -15.85 3.45 -11.60
#